data_AF-A0AA38F6X4-F1
#
_entry.id   AF-A0AA38F6X4-F1
#
_cell.length_a   1.000
_cell.length_b   1.000
_cell.length_c   1.000
_cell.angle_alpha   90.00
_cell.angle_beta   90.00
_cell.angle_gamma   90.00
#
_symmetry.space_group_name_H-M   'P 1'
#
loop_
_entity.id
_entity.type
_entity.pdbx_description
1 polymer ?
#
loop_
_entity_poly.entity_id
_entity_poly.type
_entity_poly.pdbx_seq_one_letter_code
_entity_poly.pdbx_strand_id
1 'polypeptide(L)'
;MSRLLAKDENGLSLGSMFLLNTETSHLETLQHLHEAVLEEGVVPFEKAYGQPVFQYFAQNTQMGGIFHSAMSNLSVILMKSVLKNYDGFKDVKVLVDVGGGTGLNCSMIKAVYPHISAINFDMSFVIAKAANMPGIEHHGGSMFESIPTGGDAILLK
;
A
#
# COMPACT_ATOMS: atom_id res chain seq x y z
N MET A 1 -8.89 -13.52 18.46
CA MET A 1 -9.23 -13.06 17.09
C MET A 1 -9.92 -11.70 17.07
N SER A 2 -10.91 -11.42 17.94
CA SER A 2 -11.66 -10.14 17.96
C SER A 2 -10.82 -8.88 18.22
N ARG A 3 -9.73 -8.97 19.01
CA ARG A 3 -8.87 -7.83 19.36
C ARG A 3 -8.22 -7.14 18.14
N LEU A 4 -7.93 -7.88 17.07
CA LEU A 4 -7.33 -7.32 15.85
C LEU A 4 -8.35 -6.61 14.95
N LEU A 5 -9.65 -6.82 15.18
CA LEU A 5 -10.73 -6.20 14.42
C LEU A 5 -11.23 -4.90 15.09
N ALA A 6 -10.97 -4.72 16.38
CA ALA A 6 -11.18 -3.46 17.07
C ALA A 6 -10.01 -2.49 16.81
N LYS A 7 -10.30 -1.19 16.79
CA LYS A 7 -9.27 -0.15 16.75
C LYS A 7 -8.44 -0.17 18.04
N ASP A 8 -7.12 -0.15 17.91
CA ASP A 8 -6.22 0.08 19.03
C ASP A 8 -6.17 1.57 19.44
N GLU A 9 -5.32 1.88 20.42
CA GLU A 9 -5.10 3.25 20.92
C GLU A 9 -4.58 4.24 19.86
N ASN A 10 -4.02 3.73 18.75
CA ASN A 10 -3.56 4.51 17.61
C ASN A 10 -4.58 4.48 16.44
N GLY A 11 -5.76 3.89 16.66
CA GLY A 11 -6.81 3.74 15.64
C GLY A 11 -6.57 2.61 14.63
N LEU A 12 -5.52 1.80 14.80
CA LEU A 12 -5.15 0.71 13.88
C LEU A 12 -6.05 -0.51 14.09
N SER A 13 -6.48 -1.12 12.99
CA SER A 13 -7.30 -2.32 13.02
C SER A 13 -7.23 -3.08 11.68
N LEU A 14 -7.30 -4.41 11.72
CA LEU A 14 -7.53 -5.25 10.54
C LEU A 14 -9.01 -5.24 10.10
N GLY A 15 -9.89 -4.56 10.82
CA GLY A 15 -11.29 -4.37 10.44
C GLY A 15 -11.45 -3.69 9.09
N SER A 16 -10.55 -2.79 8.70
CA SER A 16 -10.55 -2.18 7.36
C SER A 16 -10.25 -3.21 6.25
N MET A 17 -9.41 -4.22 6.54
CA MET A 17 -9.18 -5.34 5.62
C MET A 17 -10.42 -6.22 5.49
N PHE A 18 -11.14 -6.47 6.59
CA PHE A 18 -12.42 -7.17 6.52
C PHE A 18 -13.41 -6.40 5.64
N LEU A 19 -13.58 -5.10 5.89
CA LEU A 19 -14.46 -4.24 5.09
C LEU A 19 -14.09 -4.25 3.60
N LEU A 20 -12.80 -4.18 3.26
CA LEU A 20 -12.31 -4.28 1.87
C LEU A 20 -12.76 -5.59 1.20
N ASN A 21 -12.57 -6.73 1.87
CA ASN A 21 -12.90 -8.04 1.30
C ASN A 21 -14.40 -8.33 1.24
N THR A 22 -15.21 -7.64 2.05
CA THR A 22 -16.67 -7.79 2.10
C THR A 22 -17.41 -6.65 1.40
N GLU A 23 -16.70 -5.70 0.79
CA GLU A 23 -17.32 -4.62 0.06
C GLU A 23 -18.01 -5.18 -1.20
N THR A 24 -19.15 -4.59 -1.58
CA THR A 24 -20.00 -5.08 -2.67
C THR A 24 -19.21 -5.30 -3.95
N SER A 25 -18.26 -4.43 -4.29
CA SER A 25 -17.45 -4.57 -5.49
C SER A 25 -16.51 -5.77 -5.50
N HIS A 26 -15.99 -6.13 -4.34
CA HIS A 26 -15.24 -7.37 -4.21
C HIS A 26 -16.15 -8.60 -4.31
N LEU A 27 -17.37 -8.54 -3.75
CA LEU A 27 -18.31 -9.66 -3.81
C LEU A 27 -18.90 -9.88 -5.21
N GLU A 28 -19.25 -8.81 -5.93
CA GLU A 28 -19.72 -8.87 -7.32
C GLU A 28 -18.64 -9.42 -8.25
N THR A 29 -17.37 -9.05 -8.01
CA THR A 29 -16.22 -9.61 -8.74
C THR A 29 -16.15 -11.15 -8.65
N LEU A 30 -16.53 -11.74 -7.51
CA LEU A 30 -16.51 -13.20 -7.33
C LEU A 30 -17.52 -13.94 -8.22
N GLN A 31 -18.58 -13.26 -8.67
CA GLN A 31 -19.57 -13.86 -9.59
C GLN A 31 -18.94 -14.18 -10.95
N HIS A 32 -17.92 -13.41 -11.36
CA HIS A 32 -17.19 -13.58 -12.61
C HIS A 32 -15.92 -14.44 -12.48
N LEU A 33 -15.64 -14.98 -11.29
CA LEU A 33 -14.42 -15.78 -11.08
C LEU A 33 -14.40 -17.05 -11.94
N HIS A 34 -15.56 -17.65 -12.18
CA HIS A 34 -15.66 -18.84 -13.03
C HIS A 34 -15.27 -18.56 -14.50
N GLU A 35 -15.53 -17.33 -14.99
CA GLU A 35 -15.20 -16.93 -16.36
C GLU A 35 -13.69 -16.85 -16.56
N ALA A 36 -12.94 -16.35 -15.56
CA ALA A 36 -11.48 -16.33 -15.61
C ALA A 36 -10.82 -17.71 -15.65
N VAL A 37 -11.55 -18.77 -15.28
CA VAL A 37 -11.09 -20.16 -15.42
C VAL A 37 -11.38 -20.70 -16.82
N LEU A 38 -12.46 -20.25 -17.45
CA LEU A 38 -12.95 -20.76 -18.73
C LEU A 38 -12.35 -20.01 -19.93
N GLU A 39 -12.03 -18.72 -19.76
CA GLU A 39 -11.64 -17.81 -20.83
C GLU A 39 -10.31 -17.11 -20.49
N GLU A 40 -9.33 -17.24 -21.38
CA GLU A 40 -8.03 -16.60 -21.22
C GLU A 40 -8.15 -15.08 -21.30
N GLY A 41 -7.43 -14.36 -20.42
CA GLY A 41 -7.39 -12.90 -20.40
C GLY A 41 -8.58 -12.22 -19.69
N VAL A 42 -9.55 -12.99 -19.18
CA VAL A 42 -10.64 -12.42 -18.37
C VAL A 42 -10.12 -12.04 -16.99
N VAL A 43 -10.20 -10.74 -16.67
CA VAL A 43 -9.99 -10.21 -15.32
C VAL A 43 -11.36 -10.00 -14.67
N PRO A 44 -11.74 -10.77 -13.63
CA PRO A 44 -13.10 -10.73 -13.08
C PRO A 44 -13.58 -9.34 -12.65
N PHE A 45 -12.69 -8.53 -12.09
CA PHE A 45 -13.04 -7.16 -11.67
C PHE A 45 -13.36 -6.27 -12.88
N GLU A 46 -12.55 -6.37 -13.94
CA GLU A 46 -12.76 -5.61 -15.17
C GLU A 46 -14.02 -6.08 -15.90
N LYS A 47 -14.36 -7.38 -15.81
CA LYS A 47 -15.61 -7.92 -16.35
C LYS A 47 -16.83 -7.34 -15.63
N ALA A 48 -16.77 -7.22 -14.31
CA ALA A 48 -17.85 -6.67 -13.48
C ALA A 48 -18.03 -5.16 -13.68
N TYR A 49 -16.93 -4.40 -13.77
CA TYR A 49 -16.95 -2.94 -13.68
C TYR A 49 -16.48 -2.19 -14.94
N GLY A 50 -16.08 -2.90 -15.98
CA GLY A 50 -15.66 -2.34 -17.26
C GLY A 50 -14.36 -1.54 -17.23
N GLN A 51 -13.59 -1.60 -16.13
CA GLN A 51 -12.33 -0.88 -15.97
C GLN A 51 -11.39 -1.55 -14.95
N PRO A 52 -10.07 -1.29 -15.01
CA PRO A 52 -9.11 -1.80 -14.04
C PRO A 52 -9.42 -1.38 -12.60
N VAL A 53 -9.10 -2.26 -11.65
CA VAL A 53 -9.42 -2.08 -10.22
C VAL A 53 -8.90 -0.78 -9.61
N PHE A 54 -7.66 -0.39 -9.92
CA PHE A 54 -7.09 0.85 -9.38
C PHE A 54 -7.72 2.11 -9.98
N GLN A 55 -8.16 2.05 -11.25
CA GLN A 55 -8.90 3.12 -11.88
C GLN A 55 -10.29 3.28 -11.23
N TYR A 56 -10.95 2.17 -10.93
CA TYR A 56 -12.21 2.16 -10.18
C TYR A 56 -12.03 2.78 -8.78
N PHE A 57 -11.00 2.38 -8.02
CA PHE A 57 -10.71 2.96 -6.69
C PHE A 57 -10.40 4.45 -6.75
N ALA A 58 -9.78 4.93 -7.81
CA ALA A 58 -9.49 6.36 -7.99
C ALA A 58 -10.77 7.19 -8.23
N GLN A 59 -11.79 6.60 -8.87
CA GLN A 59 -13.07 7.26 -9.18
C GLN A 59 -14.10 7.11 -8.06
N ASN A 60 -14.13 5.97 -7.36
CA ASN A 60 -15.04 5.70 -6.25
C ASN A 60 -14.39 6.09 -4.92
N THR A 61 -14.72 7.29 -4.41
CA THR A 61 -14.10 7.84 -3.19
C THR A 61 -14.35 6.99 -1.94
N GLN A 62 -15.50 6.34 -1.84
CA GLN A 62 -15.80 5.43 -0.72
C GLN A 62 -14.89 4.20 -0.78
N MET A 63 -14.84 3.54 -1.94
CA MET A 63 -14.04 2.33 -2.11
C MET A 63 -12.54 2.62 -1.99
N GLY A 64 -12.07 3.70 -2.62
CA GLY A 64 -10.69 4.16 -2.50
C GLY A 64 -10.31 4.47 -1.06
N GLY A 65 -11.23 5.03 -0.26
CA GLY A 65 -11.03 5.27 1.17
C GLY A 65 -10.91 3.99 2.00
N ILE A 66 -11.75 2.98 1.73
CA ILE A 66 -11.69 1.67 2.37
C ILE A 66 -10.38 0.97 2.03
N PHE A 67 -10.03 0.91 0.74
CA PHE A 67 -8.78 0.32 0.26
C PHE A 67 -7.56 0.97 0.91
N HIS A 68 -7.52 2.31 0.92
CA HIS A 68 -6.42 3.07 1.52
C HIS A 68 -6.28 2.77 3.02
N SER A 69 -7.41 2.74 3.75
CA SER A 69 -7.42 2.43 5.19
C SER A 69 -7.02 0.98 5.48
N ALA A 70 -7.38 0.04 4.61
CA ALA A 70 -6.99 -1.36 4.72
C ALA A 70 -5.47 -1.53 4.55
N MET A 71 -4.92 -0.96 3.48
CA MET A 71 -3.49 -1.07 3.17
C MET A 71 -2.64 -0.34 4.21
N SER A 72 -3.03 0.87 4.61
CA SER A 72 -2.30 1.65 5.62
C SER A 72 -2.23 0.93 6.97
N ASN A 73 -3.38 0.46 7.49
CA ASN A 73 -3.42 -0.24 8.77
C ASN A 73 -2.58 -1.53 8.74
N LEU A 74 -2.70 -2.33 7.67
CA LEU A 74 -1.93 -3.55 7.52
C LEU A 74 -0.43 -3.24 7.47
N SER A 75 -0.01 -2.24 6.70
CA SER A 75 1.39 -1.83 6.59
C SER A 75 1.97 -1.41 7.93
N VAL A 76 1.27 -0.59 8.72
CA VAL A 76 1.77 -0.17 10.05
C VAL A 76 1.91 -1.37 10.99
N ILE A 77 0.94 -2.28 11.02
CA ILE A 77 1.00 -3.48 11.86
C ILE A 77 2.19 -4.36 11.48
N LEU A 78 2.39 -4.61 10.18
CA LEU A 78 3.50 -5.42 9.70
C LEU A 78 4.84 -4.74 9.93
N MET A 79 4.97 -3.45 9.63
CA MET A 79 6.22 -2.71 9.81
C MET A 79 6.65 -2.61 11.27
N LYS A 80 5.71 -2.52 12.23
CA LYS A 80 6.04 -2.64 13.65
C LYS A 80 6.71 -3.97 13.97
N SER A 81 6.25 -5.06 13.36
CA SER A 81 6.85 -6.40 13.54
C SER A 81 8.21 -6.50 12.83
N VAL A 82 8.32 -6.00 11.60
CA VAL A 82 9.58 -5.98 10.85
C VAL A 82 10.64 -5.21 11.63
N LEU A 83 10.38 -3.98 12.05
CA LEU A 83 11.36 -3.16 12.78
C LEU A 83 11.77 -3.75 14.13
N LYS A 84 10.92 -4.61 14.72
CA LYS A 84 11.25 -5.31 15.97
C LYS A 84 12.18 -6.50 15.75
N ASN A 85 12.07 -7.19 14.61
CA ASN A 85 12.69 -8.51 14.40
C ASN A 85 13.69 -8.56 13.23
N TYR A 86 13.79 -7.50 12.43
CA TYR A 86 14.65 -7.42 11.25
C TYR A 86 15.60 -6.23 11.38
N ASP A 87 16.88 -6.50 11.19
CA ASP A 87 17.95 -5.54 11.34
C ASP A 87 18.72 -5.24 10.04
N GLY A 88 18.26 -5.75 8.90
CA GLY A 88 18.90 -5.50 7.61
C GLY A 88 18.78 -4.07 7.09
N PHE A 89 18.17 -3.15 7.86
CA PHE A 89 18.22 -1.71 7.58
C PHE A 89 19.46 -1.01 8.21
N LYS A 90 20.21 -1.68 9.10
CA LYS A 90 21.30 -1.06 9.90
C LYS A 90 22.38 -0.36 9.07
N ASP A 91 22.71 -0.92 7.90
CA ASP A 91 23.80 -0.43 7.05
C ASP A 91 23.30 0.27 5.78
N VAL A 92 21.98 0.45 5.65
CA VAL A 92 21.36 1.16 4.52
C VAL A 92 21.62 2.65 4.69
N LYS A 93 22.01 3.36 3.62
CA LYS A 93 22.13 4.83 3.65
C LYS A 93 20.98 5.47 2.89
N VAL A 94 20.62 4.92 1.74
CA VAL A 94 19.49 5.37 0.93
C VAL A 94 18.51 4.23 0.70
N LEU A 95 17.29 4.37 1.24
CA LEU A 95 16.20 3.42 1.06
C LEU A 95 15.20 3.96 0.03
N VAL A 96 14.81 3.14 -0.94
CA VAL A 96 13.70 3.42 -1.87
C VAL A 96 12.52 2.51 -1.53
N ASP A 97 11.41 3.08 -1.08
CA ASP A 97 10.14 2.37 -0.86
C ASP A 97 9.26 2.47 -2.11
N VAL A 98 9.16 1.38 -2.87
CA VAL A 98 8.42 1.30 -4.14
C VAL A 98 7.00 0.83 -3.85
N GLY A 99 6.01 1.61 -4.27
CA GLY A 99 4.62 1.41 -3.84
C GLY A 99 4.41 1.84 -2.38
N GLY A 100 5.21 2.80 -1.90
CA GLY A 100 5.23 3.22 -0.50
C GLY A 100 4.02 4.07 -0.05
N GLY A 101 3.10 4.37 -0.97
CA GLY A 101 1.87 5.11 -0.71
C GLY A 101 2.14 6.49 -0.11
N THR A 102 1.69 6.70 1.13
CA THR A 102 1.87 7.98 1.84
C THR A 102 3.27 8.16 2.43
N GLY A 103 4.16 7.17 2.35
CA GLY A 103 5.51 7.23 2.92
C GLY A 103 5.59 6.88 4.41
N LEU A 104 4.52 6.31 4.97
CA LEU A 104 4.49 5.92 6.39
C LEU A 104 5.57 4.89 6.74
N ASN A 105 5.89 3.94 5.85
CA ASN A 105 6.95 2.97 6.11
C ASN A 105 8.31 3.67 6.20
N CYS A 106 8.63 4.56 5.26
CA CYS A 106 9.83 5.39 5.30
C CYS A 106 9.93 6.16 6.63
N SER A 107 8.83 6.74 7.10
CA SER A 107 8.78 7.46 8.38
C SER A 107 9.08 6.53 9.56
N MET A 108 8.46 5.35 9.61
CA MET A 108 8.68 4.36 10.66
C MET A 108 10.11 3.83 10.67
N ILE A 109 10.69 3.57 9.49
CA ILE A 109 12.07 3.09 9.36
C ILE A 109 13.04 4.17 9.84
N LYS A 110 12.88 5.42 9.39
CA LYS A 110 13.72 6.54 9.84
C LYS A 110 13.63 6.81 11.33
N ALA A 111 12.47 6.59 11.96
CA ALA A 111 12.32 6.74 13.40
C ALA A 111 13.22 5.77 14.19
N VAL A 112 13.52 4.60 13.63
CA VAL A 112 14.43 3.60 14.22
C VAL A 112 15.87 3.79 13.72
N TYR A 113 16.04 4.20 12.47
CA TYR A 113 17.33 4.38 11.79
C TYR A 113 17.46 5.81 11.23
N PRO A 114 17.75 6.82 12.08
CA PRO A 114 17.73 8.22 11.66
C PRO A 114 18.77 8.59 10.60
N HIS A 115 19.79 7.75 10.42
CA HIS A 115 20.84 7.93 9.42
C HIS A 115 20.38 7.63 7.98
N ILE A 116 19.25 6.94 7.81
CA ILE A 116 18.72 6.57 6.49
C ILE A 116 18.09 7.80 5.82
N SER A 117 18.54 8.13 4.61
CA SER A 117 17.80 8.92 3.65
C SER A 117 16.74 8.04 2.99
N ALA A 118 15.49 8.50 2.93
CA ALA A 118 14.39 7.68 2.43
C ALA A 118 13.70 8.35 1.24
N ILE A 119 13.45 7.57 0.20
CA ILE A 119 12.72 7.95 -1.00
C ILE A 119 11.44 7.13 -1.01
N ASN A 120 10.28 7.79 -0.91
CA ASN A 120 8.98 7.18 -1.13
C ASN A 120 8.58 7.34 -2.60
N PHE A 121 8.33 6.22 -3.29
CA PHE A 121 7.95 6.18 -4.69
C PHE A 121 6.60 5.50 -4.88
N ASP A 122 5.66 6.17 -5.54
CA ASP A 122 4.34 5.63 -5.87
C ASP A 122 3.77 6.34 -7.11
N MET A 123 2.56 5.99 -7.53
CA MET A 123 1.84 6.67 -8.61
C MET A 123 1.68 8.17 -8.30
N SER A 124 1.81 9.01 -9.33
CA SER A 124 1.80 10.47 -9.16
C SER A 124 0.55 11.01 -8.44
N PHE A 125 -0.62 10.41 -8.67
CA PHE A 125 -1.86 10.83 -7.99
C PHE A 125 -1.93 10.38 -6.52
N VAL A 126 -1.16 9.36 -6.13
CA VAL A 126 -1.01 8.92 -4.74
C VAL A 126 -0.06 9.88 -4.02
N ILE A 127 1.10 10.13 -4.62
CA ILE A 127 2.10 11.06 -4.08
C ILE A 127 1.55 12.48 -3.93
N ALA A 128 0.72 12.95 -4.87
CA ALA A 128 0.07 14.26 -4.78
C ALA A 128 -0.82 14.43 -3.52
N LYS A 129 -1.24 13.33 -2.89
CA LYS A 129 -2.03 13.31 -1.65
C LYS A 129 -1.19 13.00 -0.40
N ALA A 130 0.09 12.66 -0.57
CA ALA A 130 0.97 12.39 0.55
C ALA A 130 1.29 13.69 1.31
N ALA A 131 1.28 13.62 2.64
CA ALA A 131 1.74 14.73 3.46
C ALA A 131 3.25 14.91 3.28
N ASN A 132 3.73 16.15 3.30
CA ASN A 132 5.17 16.41 3.33
C ASN A 132 5.76 15.89 4.65
N MET A 133 6.70 14.96 4.57
CA MET A 133 7.34 14.34 5.74
C MET A 133 8.83 14.74 5.79
N PRO A 134 9.31 15.39 6.86
CA PRO A 134 10.70 15.80 6.97
C PRO A 134 11.69 14.64 6.78
N GLY A 135 12.66 14.83 5.88
CA GLY A 135 13.69 13.84 5.59
C GLY A 135 13.22 12.65 4.74
N ILE A 136 12.05 12.74 4.11
CA ILE A 136 11.54 11.77 3.13
C ILE A 136 11.31 12.51 1.81
N GLU A 137 11.88 11.99 0.74
CA GLU A 137 11.68 12.51 -0.61
C GLU A 137 10.56 11.74 -1.29
N HIS A 138 9.59 12.46 -1.87
CA HIS A 138 8.43 11.86 -2.53
C HIS A 138 8.55 11.95 -4.05
N HIS A 139 8.48 10.82 -4.73
CA HIS A 139 8.62 10.72 -6.18
C HIS A 139 7.40 10.03 -6.79
N GLY A 140 6.71 10.73 -7.69
CA GLY A 140 5.59 10.19 -8.47
C GLY A 140 6.05 9.54 -9.77
N GLY A 141 5.57 8.35 -10.10
CA GLY A 141 5.86 7.71 -11.38
C GLY A 141 5.23 6.32 -11.53
N SER A 142 5.68 5.58 -12.53
CA SER A 142 5.30 4.19 -12.77
C SER A 142 6.51 3.29 -12.56
N MET A 143 6.43 2.34 -11.61
CA MET A 143 7.51 1.37 -11.37
C MET A 143 7.77 0.45 -12.57
N PHE A 144 6.82 0.33 -13.48
CA PHE A 144 6.96 -0.44 -14.72
C PHE A 144 7.80 0.28 -15.77
N GLU A 145 8.00 1.60 -15.64
CA GLU A 145 8.86 2.39 -16.50
C GLU A 145 10.23 2.60 -15.86
N SER A 146 10.24 3.13 -14.64
CA SER A 146 11.47 3.36 -13.88
C SER A 146 11.18 3.54 -12.40
N ILE A 147 12.20 3.29 -11.58
CA ILE A 147 12.21 3.61 -10.14
C ILE A 147 13.37 4.57 -9.85
N PRO A 148 13.32 5.35 -8.76
CA PRO A 148 14.42 6.23 -8.36
C PRO A 148 15.75 5.48 -8.26
N THR A 149 16.79 6.06 -8.85
CA THR A 149 18.15 5.50 -8.84
C THR A 149 18.95 6.05 -7.66
N GLY A 150 20.03 5.35 -7.28
CA GLY A 150 20.90 5.77 -6.17
C GLY A 150 20.49 5.29 -4.78
N GLY A 151 19.49 4.39 -4.70
CA GLY A 151 19.18 3.64 -3.48
C GLY A 151 20.18 2.50 -3.25
N ASP A 152 20.55 2.27 -1.99
CA ASP A 152 21.32 1.10 -1.56
C ASP A 152 20.40 -0.11 -1.33
N ALA A 153 19.12 0.14 -1.03
CA ALA A 153 18.12 -0.88 -0.80
C ALA A 153 16.76 -0.46 -1.36
N ILE A 154 16.00 -1.45 -1.81
CA ILE A 154 14.59 -1.28 -2.23
C ILE A 154 13.71 -2.03 -1.24
N LEU A 155 12.72 -1.35 -0.70
CA LEU A 155 11.59 -1.95 0.00
C LEU A 155 10.44 -2.13 -1.00
N LEU A 156 9.89 -3.35 -1.02
CA LEU A 156 8.71 -3.71 -1.79
C LEU A 156 7.85 -4.64 -0.92
N LYS A 157 6.53 -4.42 -0.88
CA LYS A 157 5.59 -5.19 -0.06
C LYS A 157 4.30 -5.50 -0.79
#